data_AF-A0A7J3X5R4-F1
#
_entry.id   AF-A0A7J3X5R4-F1
#
_cell.length_a   1.000
_cell.length_b   1.000
_cell.length_c   1.000
_cell.angle_alpha   90.00
_cell.angle_beta   90.00
_cell.angle_gamma   90.00
#
_symmetry.space_group_name_H-M   'P 1'
#
loop_
_entity.id
_entity.type
_entity.pdbx_description
1 polymer ?
#
loop_
_entity_poly.entity_id
_entity_poly.type
_entity_poly.pdbx_seq_one_letter_code
_entity_poly.pdbx_strand_id
1 'polypeptide(L)'
;MPIGRFQVMALLQAARYYLLTGDLEKAYSFGLNRAIFYAWAKRRGVPAAASRPRLSGGRPVEETREGDRVVVYVGDEQAYVSPNGWFAMGGVEQRPEDFRREVVRRIEEVMPFEEAWKLALEYVGSFDKRILLSQSEFFEKVYLPVRDSFPEGLKRREGGKQLTLF
;
A
#
# COMPACT_ATOMS: atom_id res chain seq x y z
N MET A 1 8.59 19.59 8.05
CA MET A 1 7.94 18.55 8.90
C MET A 1 8.21 17.21 8.24
N PRO A 2 8.48 16.10 8.97
CA PRO A 2 8.61 14.80 8.31
C PRO A 2 7.25 14.34 7.76
N ILE A 3 7.25 13.55 6.68
CA ILE A 3 6.03 12.95 6.14
C ILE A 3 5.43 12.01 7.19
N GLY A 4 4.13 12.14 7.46
CA GLY A 4 3.46 11.34 8.48
C GLY A 4 3.39 9.85 8.11
N ARG A 5 3.43 8.96 9.12
CA ARG A 5 3.33 7.49 8.95
C ARG A 5 2.13 7.04 8.11
N PHE A 6 1.00 7.73 8.25
CA PHE A 6 -0.20 7.45 7.47
C PHE A 6 0.03 7.74 5.98
N GLN A 7 0.64 8.89 5.67
CA GLN A 7 0.98 9.28 4.30
C GLN A 7 2.01 8.32 3.69
N VAL A 8 3.04 7.92 4.46
CA VAL A 8 4.02 6.92 4.00
C VAL A 8 3.34 5.58 3.71
N MET A 9 2.47 5.09 4.61
CA MET A 9 1.72 3.85 4.37
C MET A 9 0.86 3.94 3.10
N ALA A 10 0.11 5.03 2.94
CA ALA A 10 -0.76 5.22 1.78
C ALA A 10 0.04 5.28 0.48
N LEU A 11 1.14 6.04 0.46
CA LEU A 11 2.02 6.20 -0.69
C LEU A 11 2.62 4.85 -1.13
N LEU A 12 3.21 4.10 -0.19
CA LEU A 12 3.87 2.83 -0.52
C LEU A 12 2.87 1.75 -0.95
N GLN A 13 1.68 1.69 -0.34
CA GLN A 13 0.63 0.75 -0.76
C GLN A 13 0.05 1.12 -2.13
N ALA A 14 -0.08 2.41 -2.44
CA ALA A 14 -0.45 2.85 -3.79
C ALA A 14 0.62 2.44 -4.82
N ALA A 15 1.90 2.69 -4.52
CA ALA A 15 3.01 2.26 -5.38
C ALA A 15 3.02 0.74 -5.60
N ARG A 16 2.81 -0.04 -4.53
CA ARG A 16 2.65 -1.50 -4.60
C ARG A 16 1.55 -1.91 -5.57
N TYR A 17 0.34 -1.36 -5.41
CA TYR A 17 -0.79 -1.70 -6.27
C TYR A 17 -0.53 -1.32 -7.74
N TYR A 18 0.02 -0.13 -7.96
CA TYR A 18 0.37 0.35 -9.30
C TYR A 18 1.39 -0.57 -9.97
N LEU A 19 2.45 -0.99 -9.28
CA LEU A 19 3.46 -1.90 -9.82
C LEU A 19 2.89 -3.28 -10.17
N LEU A 20 1.83 -3.73 -9.47
CA LEU A 20 1.19 -5.02 -9.72
C LEU A 20 0.13 -4.98 -10.84
N THR A 21 -0.40 -3.80 -11.18
CA THR A 21 -1.59 -3.66 -12.06
C THR A 21 -1.47 -2.66 -13.19
N GLY A 22 -0.68 -1.59 -13.02
CA GLY A 22 -0.61 -0.43 -13.90
C GLY A 22 -1.75 0.58 -13.73
N ASP A 23 -2.70 0.37 -12.81
CA ASP A 23 -3.86 1.24 -12.62
C ASP A 23 -3.61 2.29 -11.52
N LEU A 24 -3.45 3.55 -11.94
CA LEU A 24 -3.11 4.65 -11.03
C LEU A 24 -4.27 5.07 -10.13
N GLU A 25 -5.50 5.09 -10.65
CA GLU A 25 -6.66 5.53 -9.87
C GLU A 25 -7.00 4.49 -8.80
N LYS A 26 -7.03 3.21 -9.18
CA LYS A 26 -7.18 2.11 -8.21
C LYS A 26 -6.03 2.06 -7.23
N ALA A 27 -4.80 2.40 -7.64
CA ALA A 27 -3.66 2.48 -6.73
C ALA A 27 -3.88 3.51 -5.62
N TYR A 28 -4.35 4.72 -5.94
CA TYR A 28 -4.67 5.74 -4.94
C TYR A 28 -5.80 5.31 -4.02
N SER A 29 -6.85 4.72 -4.59
CA SER A 29 -7.97 4.16 -3.83
C SER A 29 -7.51 3.08 -2.84
N PHE A 30 -6.70 2.14 -3.32
CA PHE A 30 -6.13 1.05 -2.51
C PHE A 30 -5.20 1.58 -1.42
N GLY A 31 -4.25 2.46 -1.78
CA GLY A 31 -3.28 3.01 -0.84
C GLY A 31 -3.95 3.71 0.35
N LEU A 32 -4.94 4.56 0.08
CA LEU A 32 -5.72 5.22 1.13
C LEU A 32 -6.49 4.20 1.98
N ASN A 33 -7.17 3.25 1.35
CA ASN A 33 -7.92 2.19 2.02
C ASN A 33 -7.05 1.37 2.98
N ARG A 34 -5.84 0.98 2.54
CA ARG A 34 -4.89 0.24 3.38
C ARG A 34 -4.37 1.07 4.54
N ALA A 35 -4.02 2.33 4.32
CA ALA A 35 -3.58 3.20 5.41
C ALA A 35 -4.66 3.36 6.50
N ILE A 36 -5.94 3.49 6.11
CA ILE A 36 -7.08 3.51 7.04
C ILE A 36 -7.24 2.17 7.76
N PHE A 37 -7.19 1.06 7.03
CA PHE A 37 -7.29 -0.28 7.59
C PHE A 37 -6.23 -0.54 8.67
N TYR A 38 -4.95 -0.26 8.39
CA TYR A 38 -3.87 -0.45 9.36
C TYR A 38 -4.01 0.49 10.57
N ALA A 39 -4.45 1.73 10.36
CA ALA A 39 -4.71 2.67 11.46
C ALA A 39 -5.85 2.17 12.37
N TRP A 40 -6.92 1.62 11.79
CA TRP A 40 -8.03 1.00 12.52
C TRP A 40 -7.61 -0.29 13.24
N ALA A 41 -6.92 -1.20 12.55
CA ALA A 41 -6.46 -2.49 13.10
C ALA A 41 -5.55 -2.27 14.31
N LYS A 42 -4.60 -1.33 14.19
CA LYS A 42 -3.71 -0.92 15.29
C LYS A 42 -4.50 -0.40 16.50
N ARG A 43 -5.55 0.39 16.30
CA ARG A 43 -6.40 0.92 17.40
C ARG A 43 -7.24 -0.16 18.07
N ARG A 44 -7.59 -1.23 17.34
CA ARG A 44 -8.46 -2.32 17.83
C ARG A 44 -7.68 -3.52 18.37
N GLY A 45 -6.34 -3.52 18.27
CA GLY A 45 -5.51 -4.67 18.67
C GLY A 45 -5.74 -5.92 17.80
N VAL A 46 -6.32 -5.75 16.61
CA VAL A 46 -6.58 -6.85 15.68
C VAL A 46 -5.32 -7.05 14.83
N PRO A 47 -4.81 -8.30 14.70
CA PRO A 47 -3.74 -8.59 13.75
C PRO A 47 -4.17 -8.15 12.35
N ALA A 48 -3.39 -7.27 11.71
CA ALA A 48 -3.66 -6.83 10.34
C ALA A 48 -3.68 -8.02 9.36
N ALA A 49 -2.94 -9.08 9.70
CA ALA A 49 -2.86 -10.32 8.97
C ALA A 49 -3.98 -11.29 9.39
N ALA A 50 -5.16 -11.13 8.81
CA ALA A 50 -6.11 -12.23 8.68
C ALA A 50 -5.92 -12.83 7.28
N SER A 51 -4.74 -13.41 7.03
CA SER A 51 -4.45 -14.16 5.80
C SER A 51 -5.52 -15.25 5.66
N ARG A 52 -6.37 -15.13 4.64
CA ARG A 52 -7.25 -16.22 4.21
C ARG A 52 -6.68 -16.76 2.90
N PRO A 53 -6.42 -18.07 2.80
CA PRO A 53 -5.75 -18.62 1.63
C PRO A 53 -6.70 -18.54 0.43
N ARG A 54 -6.28 -17.85 -0.64
CA ARG A 54 -6.42 -18.31 -2.03
C ARG A 54 -5.27 -17.78 -2.89
N LEU A 55 -4.17 -18.52 -2.91
CA LEU A 55 -3.17 -18.49 -3.98
C LEU A 55 -3.61 -19.55 -5.01
N SER A 56 -4.50 -19.22 -5.95
CA SER A 56 -4.90 -20.22 -6.97
C SER A 56 -4.98 -19.73 -8.41
N GLY A 57 -4.88 -18.44 -8.70
CA GLY A 57 -4.62 -17.95 -10.05
C GLY A 57 -3.27 -17.24 -10.07
N GLY A 58 -2.48 -17.43 -11.12
CA GLY A 58 -1.17 -16.79 -11.25
C GLY A 58 -1.19 -15.26 -11.39
N ARG A 59 -2.29 -14.59 -11.01
CA ARG A 59 -2.49 -13.14 -11.13
C ARG A 59 -2.17 -12.44 -9.80
N PRO A 60 -1.50 -11.28 -9.84
CA PRO A 60 -1.20 -10.50 -8.64
C PRO A 60 -2.42 -9.97 -7.89
N VAL A 61 -3.46 -9.65 -8.66
CA VAL A 61 -4.71 -9.09 -8.17
C VAL A 61 -5.85 -9.93 -8.72
N GLU A 62 -6.71 -10.41 -7.82
CA GLU A 62 -7.85 -11.27 -8.14
C GLU A 62 -9.14 -10.68 -7.59
N GLU A 63 -10.19 -10.69 -8.40
CA GLU A 63 -11.54 -10.27 -8.00
C GLU A 63 -12.42 -11.51 -7.81
N THR A 64 -13.14 -11.55 -6.68
CA THR A 64 -14.18 -12.53 -6.42
C THR A 64 -15.45 -11.83 -5.92
N ARG A 65 -16.58 -12.53 -5.97
CA ARG A 65 -17.84 -12.08 -5.40
C ARG A 65 -18.13 -12.88 -4.15
N GLU A 66 -18.26 -12.20 -3.02
CA GLU A 66 -18.77 -12.76 -1.77
C GLU A 66 -20.17 -12.16 -1.50
N GLY A 67 -21.20 -12.85 -1.97
CA GLY A 67 -22.57 -12.32 -1.98
C GLY A 67 -22.68 -11.09 -2.87
N ASP A 68 -23.21 -9.99 -2.33
CA ASP A 68 -23.37 -8.72 -3.05
C ASP A 68 -22.09 -7.86 -3.06
N ARG A 69 -20.99 -8.34 -2.46
CA ARG A 69 -19.74 -7.58 -2.33
C ARG A 69 -18.68 -8.11 -3.27
N VAL A 70 -18.01 -7.18 -3.95
CA VAL A 70 -16.79 -7.48 -4.69
C VAL A 70 -15.62 -7.45 -3.71
N VAL A 71 -14.85 -8.53 -3.71
CA VAL A 71 -13.65 -8.69 -2.90
C VAL A 71 -12.47 -8.78 -3.84
N VAL A 72 -11.51 -7.88 -3.64
CA VAL A 72 -10.22 -7.91 -4.32
C VAL A 72 -9.17 -8.49 -3.39
N TYR A 73 -8.38 -9.42 -3.90
CA TYR A 73 -7.15 -9.90 -3.30
C TYR A 73 -5.96 -9.25 -3.98
N VAL A 74 -5.08 -8.63 -3.20
CA VAL A 74 -3.76 -8.16 -3.66
C VAL A 74 -2.73 -9.09 -3.05
N GLY A 75 -2.39 -10.16 -3.79
CA GLY A 75 -1.73 -11.34 -3.24
C GLY A 75 -2.56 -11.98 -2.13
N ASP A 76 -2.06 -12.02 -0.90
CA ASP A 76 -2.78 -12.58 0.25
C ASP A 76 -3.67 -11.55 1.00
N GLU A 77 -3.67 -10.28 0.57
CA GLU A 77 -4.41 -9.21 1.24
C GLU A 77 -5.81 -9.00 0.67
N GLN A 78 -6.84 -9.17 1.52
CA GLN A 78 -8.24 -8.94 1.15
C GLN A 78 -8.66 -7.47 1.33
N ALA A 79 -9.35 -6.90 0.35
CA ALA A 79 -10.01 -5.61 0.43
C ALA A 79 -11.36 -5.61 -0.30
N TYR A 80 -12.34 -4.88 0.23
CA TYR A 80 -13.65 -4.76 -0.40
C TYR A 80 -13.68 -3.63 -1.43
N VAL A 81 -14.47 -3.82 -2.48
CA VAL A 81 -14.71 -2.84 -3.53
C VAL A 81 -16.20 -2.55 -3.61
N SER A 82 -16.54 -1.27 -3.76
CA SER A 82 -17.92 -0.81 -3.94
C SER A 82 -18.43 -1.08 -5.36
N PRO A 83 -19.74 -0.95 -5.62
CA PRO A 83 -20.28 -1.02 -6.98
C PRO A 83 -19.67 0.00 -7.96
N ASN A 84 -19.15 1.12 -7.45
CA ASN A 84 -18.47 2.14 -8.28
C ASN A 84 -17.01 1.78 -8.59
N GLY A 85 -16.54 0.62 -8.14
CA GLY A 85 -15.19 0.14 -8.41
C GLY A 85 -14.12 0.68 -7.45
N TRP A 86 -14.48 1.45 -6.42
CA TRP A 86 -13.50 1.97 -5.45
C TRP A 86 -13.33 1.06 -4.24
N PHE A 87 -12.12 0.98 -3.72
CA PHE A 87 -11.87 0.31 -2.45
C PHE A 87 -12.66 0.99 -1.34
N ALA A 88 -13.27 0.17 -0.48
CA ALA A 88 -14.16 0.64 0.56
C ALA A 88 -13.90 -0.06 1.89
N MET A 89 -14.18 0.65 2.98
CA MET A 89 -14.12 0.13 4.34
C MET A 89 -15.25 0.75 5.17
N GLY A 90 -16.01 -0.08 5.86
CA GLY A 90 -17.14 0.39 6.69
C GLY A 90 -18.24 1.10 5.90
N GLY A 91 -18.42 0.76 4.61
CA GLY A 91 -19.41 1.39 3.74
C GLY A 91 -18.98 2.74 3.16
N VAL A 92 -17.76 3.21 3.45
CA VAL A 92 -17.21 4.45 2.89
C VAL A 92 -16.21 4.08 1.80
N GLU A 93 -16.34 4.71 0.63
CA GLU A 93 -15.37 4.60 -0.46
C GLU A 93 -14.11 5.43 -0.17
N GLN A 94 -12.96 4.95 -0.62
CA GLN A 94 -11.70 5.68 -0.60
C GLN A 94 -11.36 6.05 -2.03
N ARG A 95 -11.77 7.23 -2.48
CA ARG A 95 -11.62 7.62 -3.89
C ARG A 95 -10.23 8.21 -4.16
N PRO A 96 -9.78 8.24 -5.42
CA PRO A 96 -8.53 8.88 -5.80
C PRO A 96 -8.44 10.35 -5.35
N GLU A 97 -9.55 11.09 -5.36
CA GLU A 97 -9.60 12.49 -4.91
C GLU A 97 -9.41 12.60 -3.39
N ASP A 98 -9.89 11.61 -2.63
CA ASP A 98 -9.68 11.55 -1.18
C ASP A 98 -8.19 11.29 -0.88
N PHE A 99 -7.51 10.46 -1.67
CA PHE A 99 -6.07 10.28 -1.58
C PHE A 99 -5.33 11.59 -1.86
N ARG A 100 -5.72 12.33 -2.92
CA ARG A 100 -5.11 13.64 -3.21
C ARG A 100 -5.28 14.62 -2.05
N ARG A 101 -6.49 14.71 -1.50
CA ARG A 101 -6.81 15.61 -0.39
C ARG A 101 -6.04 15.27 0.90
N GLU A 102 -5.95 13.98 1.24
CA GLU A 102 -5.43 13.54 2.55
C GLU A 102 -3.93 13.15 2.54
N VAL A 103 -3.41 12.74 1.38
CA VAL A 103 -2.06 12.21 1.23
C VAL A 103 -1.19 13.16 0.42
N VAL A 104 -1.55 13.44 -0.83
CA VAL A 104 -0.76 14.29 -1.75
C VAL A 104 -0.51 15.65 -1.11
N ARG A 105 -1.58 16.34 -0.69
CA ARG A 105 -1.48 17.68 -0.07
C ARG A 105 -0.50 17.73 1.11
N ARG A 106 -0.47 16.69 1.96
CA ARG A 106 0.41 16.63 3.14
C ARG A 106 1.85 16.27 2.78
N ILE A 107 2.06 15.50 1.71
CA ILE A 107 3.39 15.24 1.17
C ILE A 107 3.96 16.52 0.55
N GLU A 108 3.13 17.27 -0.19
CA GLU A 108 3.50 18.53 -0.86
C GLU A 108 3.91 19.65 0.11
N GLU A 109 3.47 19.59 1.38
CA GLU A 109 3.98 20.46 2.45
C GLU A 109 5.48 20.20 2.79
N VAL A 110 6.03 19.08 2.32
CA VAL A 110 7.40 18.63 2.61
C VAL A 110 8.26 18.55 1.35
N MET A 111 7.71 17.98 0.26
CA MET A 111 8.41 17.81 -1.02
C MET A 111 7.41 17.64 -2.18
N PRO A 112 7.81 17.87 -3.46
CA PRO A 112 6.94 17.61 -4.60
C PRO A 112 6.41 16.18 -4.61
N PHE A 113 5.10 16.02 -4.82
CA PHE A 113 4.49 14.69 -4.79
C PHE A 113 5.01 13.79 -5.90
N GLU A 114 5.27 14.33 -7.09
CA GLU A 114 5.82 13.58 -8.22
C GLU A 114 7.18 12.95 -7.88
N GLU A 115 8.02 13.68 -7.13
CA GLU A 115 9.30 13.16 -6.65
C GLU A 115 9.10 12.08 -5.59
N ALA A 116 8.19 12.29 -4.63
CA ALA A 116 7.85 11.28 -3.63
C ALA A 116 7.27 10.00 -4.26
N TRP A 117 6.42 10.15 -5.28
CA TRP A 117 5.84 9.06 -6.04
C TRP A 117 6.90 8.27 -6.80
N LYS A 118 7.82 8.97 -7.49
CA LYS A 118 8.94 8.33 -8.17
C LYS A 118 9.82 7.52 -7.19
N LEU A 119 10.20 8.13 -6.07
CA LEU A 119 10.99 7.45 -5.04
C LEU A 119 10.27 6.24 -4.46
N ALA A 120 8.94 6.33 -4.26
CA ALA A 120 8.14 5.21 -3.80
C ALA A 120 8.10 4.07 -4.83
N LEU A 121 7.94 4.38 -6.12
CA LEU A 121 7.98 3.37 -7.18
C LEU A 121 9.34 2.69 -7.29
N GLU A 122 10.43 3.45 -7.25
CA GLU A 122 11.79 2.90 -7.30
C GLU A 122 12.07 2.01 -6.08
N TYR A 123 11.73 2.49 -4.88
CA TYR A 123 11.92 1.74 -3.64
C TYR A 123 11.06 0.48 -3.58
N VAL A 124 9.75 0.58 -3.84
CA VAL A 124 8.86 -0.60 -3.78
C VAL A 124 9.19 -1.57 -4.92
N GLY A 125 9.55 -1.06 -6.10
CA GLY A 125 9.93 -1.86 -7.27
C GLY A 125 11.26 -2.60 -7.13
N SER A 126 12.11 -2.25 -6.15
CA SER A 126 13.35 -2.98 -5.88
C SER A 126 13.14 -4.30 -5.13
N PHE A 127 11.92 -4.59 -4.67
CA PHE A 127 11.61 -5.83 -3.93
C PHE A 127 11.03 -6.90 -4.86
N ASP A 128 11.30 -8.16 -4.53
CA ASP A 128 10.72 -9.30 -5.23
C ASP A 128 9.19 -9.25 -5.23
N LYS A 129 8.59 -9.66 -6.34
CA LYS A 129 7.13 -9.74 -6.48
C LYS A 129 6.47 -10.54 -5.35
N ARG A 130 7.12 -11.58 -4.81
CA ARG A 130 6.61 -12.35 -3.66
C ARG A 130 6.40 -11.48 -2.42
N ILE A 131 7.35 -10.59 -2.12
CA ILE A 131 7.27 -9.65 -1.00
C ILE A 131 6.10 -8.68 -1.23
N LEU A 132 5.91 -8.22 -2.47
CA LEU A 132 4.79 -7.36 -2.83
C LEU A 132 3.44 -8.09 -2.82
N LEU A 133 3.40 -9.41 -2.91
CA LEU A 133 2.16 -10.18 -2.81
C LEU A 133 1.83 -10.60 -1.37
N SER A 134 2.78 -10.52 -0.44
CA SER A 134 2.53 -10.83 0.96
C SER A 134 2.29 -9.56 1.79
N GLN A 135 1.14 -9.49 2.44
CA GLN A 135 0.74 -8.42 3.34
C GLN A 135 1.74 -8.24 4.49
N SER A 136 2.19 -9.35 5.10
CA SER A 136 3.14 -9.33 6.21
C SER A 136 4.54 -8.96 5.74
N GLU A 137 5.05 -9.59 4.66
CA GLU A 137 6.39 -9.25 4.14
C GLU A 137 6.43 -7.79 3.66
N PHE A 138 5.37 -7.30 3.01
CA PHE A 138 5.29 -5.89 2.61
C PHE A 138 5.35 -4.96 3.84
N PHE A 139 4.53 -5.23 4.87
CA PHE A 139 4.54 -4.43 6.08
C PHE A 139 5.93 -4.41 6.74
N GLU A 140 6.53 -5.58 6.93
CA GLU A 140 7.77 -5.73 7.69
C GLU A 140 9.03 -5.32 6.93
N LYS A 141 9.13 -5.69 5.65
CA LYS A 141 10.36 -5.51 4.85
C LYS A 141 10.35 -4.22 4.03
N VAL A 142 9.16 -3.73 3.65
CA VAL A 142 9.03 -2.54 2.79
C VAL A 142 8.64 -1.32 3.62
N TYR A 143 7.53 -1.36 4.36
CA TYR A 143 7.01 -0.20 5.09
C TYR A 143 7.78 0.11 6.38
N LEU A 144 7.90 -0.85 7.30
CA LEU A 144 8.49 -0.63 8.62
C LEU A 144 9.87 0.05 8.60
N PRO A 145 10.80 -0.29 7.68
CA PRO A 145 12.13 0.29 7.67
C PRO A 145 12.18 1.79 7.32
N VAL A 146 11.15 2.31 6.64
CA VAL A 146 11.13 3.69 6.13
C VAL A 146 9.98 4.52 6.71
N ARG A 147 9.09 3.91 7.50
CA ARG A 147 7.87 4.55 8.04
C ARG A 147 8.09 5.88 8.78
N ASP A 148 9.27 6.05 9.37
CA ASP A 148 9.65 7.19 10.23
C ASP A 148 10.72 8.08 9.57
N SER A 149 11.22 7.71 8.38
CA SER A 149 12.40 8.31 7.78
C SER A 149 12.26 8.59 6.28
N PHE A 150 11.14 8.26 5.65
CA PHE A 150 10.93 8.57 4.23
C PHE A 150 10.87 10.09 4.01
N PRO A 151 11.57 10.64 2.99
CA PRO A 151 12.38 9.94 1.98
C PRO A 151 13.86 9.71 2.38
N GLU A 152 14.40 10.37 3.40
CA GLU A 152 15.83 10.34 3.75
C GLU A 152 16.36 8.94 4.10
N GLY A 153 15.50 8.07 4.62
CA GLY A 153 15.76 6.68 4.95
C GLY A 153 16.09 5.82 3.72
N LEU A 154 15.66 6.23 2.53
CA LEU A 154 15.94 5.52 1.27
C LEU A 154 17.41 5.65 0.86
N LYS A 155 17.97 6.87 0.95
CA LYS A 155 19.36 7.18 0.56
C LYS A 155 20.40 6.40 1.37
N ARG A 156 20.08 6.06 2.63
CA ARG A 156 20.95 5.24 3.49
C ARG A 156 21.03 3.77 3.05
N ARG A 157 20.08 3.27 2.26
CA ARG A 157 20.11 1.89 1.72
C ARG A 157 20.89 1.79 0.42
N GLU A 158 20.89 2.82 -0.43
CA GLU A 158 21.68 2.81 -1.67
C GLU A 158 23.20 2.75 -1.41
N GLY A 159 23.67 3.37 -0.32
CA GLY A 159 25.07 3.30 0.13
C GLY A 159 25.45 2.01 0.88
N GLY A 160 24.49 1.12 1.14
CA GLY A 160 24.69 -0.11 1.89
C GLY A 160 23.97 -1.26 1.20
N LYS A 161 24.63 -1.86 0.20
CA LYS A 161 24.27 -3.19 -0.32
C LYS A 161 23.87 -4.07 0.86
N GLN A 162 22.59 -4.42 0.94
CA GLN A 162 22.15 -5.42 1.90
C GLN A 162 22.71 -6.75 1.38
N LEU A 163 23.85 -7.14 1.95
CA LEU A 163 24.41 -8.47 1.82
C LEU A 163 23.31 -9.45 2.22
N THR A 164 22.88 -10.24 1.25
CA THR A 164 22.28 -11.56 1.45
C THR A 164 22.94 -12.24 2.64
N LEU A 165 22.13 -12.71 3.58
CA LEU A 165 22.45 -13.91 4.34
C LEU A 165 21.18 -14.77 4.39
N PHE A 166 21.38 -15.98 3.87
CA PHE A 166 20.48 -17.11 3.82
C PHE A 166 19.95 -17.50 5.20
#